data_AF-A0A6L8EX11-F1
#
_entry.id   AF-A0A6L8EX11-F1
#
_cell.length_a   1.000
_cell.length_b   1.000
_cell.length_c   1.000
_cell.angle_alpha   90.00
_cell.angle_beta   90.00
_cell.angle_gamma   90.00
#
_symmetry.space_group_name_H-M   'P 1'
#
loop_
_entity.id
_entity.type
_entity.pdbx_description
1 polymer ?
#
loop_
_entity_poly.entity_id
_entity_poly.type
_entity_poly.pdbx_seq_one_letter_code
_entity_poly.pdbx_strand_id
1 'polypeptide(L)'
;MNTPEFPHQDALYEALKIYLQAMRPFVIRNMQKARNIAPEDKYRLDNPGKLDIGHFPRLFRNHWNDVFAQCFDEDRDIRSAVGIITEARNNTFHTETEDLTSGYALARLHEIADILGQINVPEQKQEVGAIRDKLLTNASPSPEVKPTLPRRKTSDLTPWRDVIRPNTDVIEGTFRKSEFAADLQEVFEGRAKTSEYGETDIFNPSVCHSAATSLSAEPR
;
A
#
# COMPACT_ATOMS: atom_id res chain seq x y z
N MET A 1 -1.81 30.95 11.20
CA MET A 1 -1.08 30.24 10.14
C MET A 1 -2.13 29.80 9.14
N ASN A 2 -2.02 30.20 7.88
CA ASN A 2 -2.98 29.80 6.86
C ASN A 2 -2.82 28.31 6.63
N THR A 3 -3.87 27.53 6.88
CA THR A 3 -3.88 26.12 6.51
C THR A 3 -3.86 26.05 4.97
N PRO A 4 -2.93 25.31 4.36
CA PRO A 4 -2.92 25.15 2.91
C PRO A 4 -4.25 24.55 2.44
N GLU A 5 -4.75 25.01 1.29
CA GLU A 5 -6.00 24.54 0.68
C GLU A 5 -5.90 23.07 0.27
N PHE A 6 -4.71 22.65 -0.17
CA PHE A 6 -4.40 21.29 -0.61
C PHE A 6 -3.14 20.75 0.09
N PRO A 7 -3.22 20.39 1.38
CA PRO A 7 -2.06 19.99 2.19
C PRO A 7 -1.29 18.79 1.61
N HIS A 8 -1.98 17.82 1.01
CA HIS A 8 -1.33 16.61 0.49
C HIS A 8 -0.61 16.90 -0.84
N GLN A 9 -1.25 17.69 -1.71
CA GLN A 9 -0.65 18.18 -2.94
C GLN A 9 0.58 19.04 -2.68
N ASP A 10 0.51 19.97 -1.74
CA ASP A 10 1.63 20.85 -1.35
C ASP A 10 2.81 20.05 -0.78
N ALA A 11 2.52 19.10 0.12
CA ALA A 11 3.55 18.23 0.68
C ALA A 11 4.26 17.40 -0.40
N LEU A 12 3.48 16.84 -1.34
CA LEU A 12 4.03 16.07 -2.44
C LEU A 12 4.82 16.96 -3.42
N TYR A 13 4.35 18.17 -3.69
CA TYR A 13 5.06 19.14 -4.53
C TYR A 13 6.44 19.50 -3.97
N GLU A 14 6.55 19.77 -2.67
CA GLU A 14 7.83 20.03 -2.02
C GLU A 14 8.77 18.81 -2.09
N ALA A 15 8.26 17.61 -1.85
CA ALA A 15 9.06 16.39 -1.99
C ALA A 15 9.55 16.15 -3.42
N LEU A 16 8.72 16.44 -4.43
CA LEU A 16 9.09 16.34 -5.84
C LEU A 16 10.19 17.34 -6.23
N LYS A 17 10.20 18.55 -5.65
CA LYS A 17 11.30 19.51 -5.84
C LYS A 17 12.61 18.96 -5.29
N ILE A 18 12.59 18.45 -4.06
CA ILE A 18 13.76 17.85 -3.41
C ILE A 18 14.29 16.68 -4.26
N TYR A 19 13.39 15.80 -4.70
CA TYR A 19 13.70 14.70 -5.59
C TYR A 19 14.38 15.17 -6.88
N LEU A 20 13.79 16.17 -7.55
CA LEU A 20 14.34 16.71 -8.80
C LEU A 20 15.74 17.31 -8.60
N GLN A 21 15.95 18.03 -7.50
CA GLN A 21 17.25 18.63 -7.18
C GLN A 21 18.33 17.58 -6.92
N ALA A 22 18.00 16.48 -6.23
CA ALA A 22 18.93 15.39 -5.96
C ALA A 22 19.19 14.50 -7.20
N MET A 23 18.14 14.20 -7.96
CA MET A 23 18.20 13.23 -9.05
C MET A 23 18.86 13.79 -10.31
N ARG A 24 18.70 15.08 -10.60
CA ARG A 24 19.33 15.76 -11.76
C ARG A 24 20.85 15.55 -11.83
N PRO A 25 21.65 15.93 -10.81
CA PRO A 25 23.10 15.77 -10.85
C PRO A 25 23.50 14.29 -10.90
N PHE A 26 22.75 13.40 -10.23
CA PHE A 26 22.97 11.96 -10.29
C PHE A 26 22.83 11.42 -11.73
N VAL A 27 21.73 11.77 -12.41
CA VAL A 27 21.49 11.34 -13.80
C VAL A 27 22.56 11.91 -14.73
N ILE A 28 22.88 13.20 -14.64
CA ILE A 28 23.88 13.84 -15.51
C ILE A 28 25.25 13.17 -15.33
N ARG A 29 25.68 12.95 -14.08
CA ARG A 29 26.97 12.31 -13.78
C ARG A 29 27.06 10.89 -14.34
N ASN A 30 25.99 10.12 -14.22
CA ASN A 30 25.97 8.74 -14.69
C ASN A 30 25.88 8.66 -16.22
N MET A 31 25.08 9.54 -16.84
CA MET A 31 24.92 9.60 -18.30
C MET A 31 26.19 9.99 -19.05
N GLN A 32 27.17 10.65 -18.42
CA GLN A 32 28.49 10.89 -19.02
C GLN A 32 29.23 9.59 -19.41
N LYS A 33 28.90 8.46 -18.78
CA LYS A 33 29.47 7.14 -19.09
C LYS A 33 28.76 6.42 -20.24
N ALA A 34 27.58 6.90 -20.66
CA ALA A 34 26.79 6.27 -21.71
C ALA A 34 27.46 6.45 -23.07
N ARG A 35 27.48 5.38 -23.88
CA ARG A 35 28.15 5.38 -25.20
C ARG A 35 27.28 5.89 -26.34
N ASN A 36 25.96 5.72 -26.26
CA ASN A 36 25.00 6.06 -27.33
C ASN A 36 23.85 6.88 -26.76
N ILE A 37 23.94 8.21 -26.79
CA ILE A 37 22.88 9.09 -26.28
C ILE A 37 22.11 9.68 -27.48
N ALA A 38 20.78 9.61 -27.44
CA ALA A 38 19.94 10.24 -28.46
C ALA A 38 20.19 11.78 -28.49
N PRO A 39 20.17 12.44 -29.66
CA PRO A 39 20.48 13.87 -29.76
C PRO A 39 19.60 14.77 -28.86
N GLU A 40 18.32 14.40 -28.73
CA GLU A 40 17.34 15.08 -27.89
C GLU A 40 17.60 14.92 -26.38
N ASP A 41 18.16 13.79 -25.97
CA ASP A 41 18.50 13.52 -24.57
C ASP A 41 19.83 14.19 -24.24
N LYS A 42 20.77 14.21 -25.18
CA LYS A 42 22.03 14.96 -25.09
C LYS A 42 21.77 16.45 -24.87
N TYR A 43 20.88 17.08 -25.66
CA TYR A 43 20.51 18.48 -25.48
C TYR A 43 19.98 18.79 -24.07
N ARG A 44 19.19 17.89 -23.46
CA ARG A 44 18.66 18.05 -22.10
C ARG A 44 19.71 17.85 -21.02
N LEU A 45 20.67 16.93 -21.24
CA LEU A 45 21.80 16.72 -20.33
C LEU A 45 22.76 17.90 -20.34
N ASP A 46 22.98 18.51 -21.51
CA ASP A 46 23.80 19.73 -21.66
C ASP A 46 23.11 20.97 -21.06
N ASN A 47 21.76 20.98 -21.00
CA ASN A 47 20.95 22.05 -20.45
C ASN A 47 20.15 21.58 -19.22
N PRO A 48 20.77 21.50 -18.02
CA PRO A 48 20.17 20.87 -16.84
C PRO A 48 18.83 21.50 -16.41
N GLY A 49 18.59 22.78 -16.72
CA GLY A 49 17.31 23.44 -16.46
C GLY A 49 16.13 22.90 -17.28
N LYS A 50 16.38 22.21 -18.39
CA LYS A 50 15.36 21.56 -19.23
C LYS A 50 15.14 20.09 -18.86
N LEU A 51 16.01 19.51 -18.05
CA LEU A 51 15.87 18.15 -17.56
C LEU A 51 14.88 18.12 -16.40
N ASP A 52 13.65 17.69 -16.67
CA ASP A 52 12.58 17.53 -15.68
C ASP A 52 12.29 16.06 -15.32
N ILE A 53 11.56 15.82 -14.21
CA ILE A 53 11.18 14.49 -13.69
C ILE A 53 10.57 13.62 -14.79
N GLY A 54 9.70 14.19 -15.63
CA GLY A 54 9.03 13.46 -16.71
C GLY A 54 9.96 12.81 -17.74
N HIS A 55 11.24 13.21 -17.79
CA HIS A 55 12.23 12.61 -18.70
C HIS A 55 12.94 11.40 -18.10
N PHE A 56 12.95 11.25 -16.77
CA PHE A 56 13.69 10.18 -16.10
C PHE A 56 13.25 8.77 -16.51
N PRO A 57 11.93 8.44 -16.61
CA PRO A 57 11.52 7.09 -17.01
C PRO A 57 12.10 6.66 -18.37
N ARG A 58 12.14 7.58 -19.33
CA ARG A 58 12.68 7.32 -20.67
C ARG A 58 14.19 7.10 -20.64
N LEU A 59 14.93 7.93 -19.91
CA LEU A 59 16.38 7.78 -19.74
C LEU A 59 16.75 6.47 -19.05
N PHE A 60 16.03 6.13 -17.98
CA PHE A 60 16.23 4.88 -17.24
C PHE A 60 15.96 3.66 -18.10
N ARG A 61 14.89 3.68 -18.92
CA ARG A 61 14.58 2.57 -19.82
C ARG A 61 15.64 2.38 -20.90
N ASN A 62 16.10 3.47 -21.51
CA ASN A 62 17.04 3.40 -22.64
C ASN A 62 18.47 3.04 -22.20
N HIS A 63 18.89 3.49 -21.02
CA HIS A 63 20.27 3.32 -20.53
C HIS A 63 20.37 2.47 -19.27
N TRP A 64 19.39 1.58 -19.03
CA TRP A 64 19.38 0.71 -17.86
C TRP A 64 20.63 -0.15 -17.80
N ASN A 65 20.84 -1.00 -18.82
CA ASN A 65 21.94 -1.95 -18.85
C ASN A 65 23.31 -1.29 -19.01
N ASP A 66 23.35 -0.10 -19.61
CA ASP A 66 24.60 0.59 -19.92
C ASP A 66 25.20 1.29 -18.70
N VAL A 67 24.35 1.88 -17.86
CA VAL A 67 24.77 2.82 -16.82
C VAL A 67 24.09 2.56 -15.48
N PHE A 68 22.77 2.45 -15.46
CA PHE A 68 22.01 2.50 -14.20
C PHE A 68 21.97 1.18 -13.45
N ALA A 69 22.04 0.03 -14.13
CA ALA A 69 21.96 -1.29 -13.50
C ALA A 69 23.05 -1.52 -12.43
N GLN A 70 24.20 -0.85 -12.56
CA GLN A 70 25.31 -0.94 -11.60
C GLN A 70 25.19 0.04 -10.43
N CYS A 71 24.28 1.02 -10.51
CA CYS A 71 24.11 2.06 -9.49
C CYS A 71 23.08 1.72 -8.42
N PHE A 72 22.28 0.68 -8.64
CA PHE A 72 21.14 0.33 -7.80
C PHE A 72 21.22 -1.13 -7.38
N ASP A 73 20.56 -1.47 -6.28
CA ASP A 73 20.38 -2.85 -5.83
C ASP A 73 19.54 -3.64 -6.85
N GLU A 74 19.98 -4.86 -7.17
CA GLU A 74 19.32 -5.73 -8.17
C GLU A 74 17.89 -6.14 -7.75
N ASP A 75 17.65 -6.24 -6.43
CA ASP A 75 16.36 -6.65 -5.85
C ASP A 75 15.28 -5.55 -5.86
N ARG A 76 15.58 -4.35 -6.37
CA ARG A 76 14.65 -3.21 -6.35
C ARG A 76 14.22 -2.80 -7.75
N ASP A 77 12.91 -2.67 -7.95
CA ASP A 77 12.36 -2.21 -9.24
C ASP A 77 12.35 -0.67 -9.35
N ILE A 78 13.55 -0.11 -9.53
CA ILE A 78 13.75 1.35 -9.65
C ILE A 78 13.06 1.92 -10.90
N ARG A 79 12.96 1.14 -11.98
CA ARG A 79 12.33 1.61 -13.23
C ARG A 79 10.85 1.88 -13.02
N SER A 80 10.15 0.96 -12.35
CA SER A 80 8.76 1.17 -11.97
C SER A 80 8.61 2.31 -10.97
N ALA A 81 9.48 2.39 -9.96
CA ALA A 81 9.43 3.46 -8.97
C ALA A 81 9.59 4.87 -9.59
N VAL A 82 10.54 5.06 -10.51
CA VAL A 82 10.72 6.34 -11.24
C VAL A 82 9.50 6.68 -12.11
N GLY A 83 8.84 5.67 -12.69
CA GLY A 83 7.58 5.82 -13.40
C GLY A 83 6.46 6.33 -12.50
N ILE A 84 6.29 5.71 -11.31
CA ILE A 84 5.27 6.09 -10.34
C ILE A 84 5.50 7.52 -9.81
N ILE A 85 6.74 7.93 -9.57
CA ILE A 85 7.05 9.32 -9.16
C ILE A 85 6.68 10.32 -10.27
N THR A 86 6.87 9.94 -11.53
CA THR A 86 6.49 10.78 -12.67
C THR A 86 4.98 10.91 -12.79
N GLU A 87 4.24 9.83 -12.55
CA GLU A 87 2.78 9.84 -12.46
C GLU A 87 2.31 10.72 -11.29
N ALA A 88 2.94 10.60 -10.13
CA ALA A 88 2.70 11.45 -8.96
C ALA A 88 2.86 12.93 -9.32
N ARG A 89 3.94 13.28 -10.01
CA ARG A 89 4.20 14.64 -10.51
C ARG A 89 3.09 15.11 -11.44
N ASN A 90 2.60 14.29 -12.36
CA ASN A 90 1.51 14.67 -13.25
C ASN A 90 0.21 14.89 -12.46
N ASN A 91 -0.12 13.99 -11.53
CA ASN A 91 -1.33 14.11 -10.71
C ASN A 91 -1.30 15.38 -9.84
N THR A 92 -0.14 15.73 -9.26
CA THR A 92 0.03 16.98 -8.50
C THR A 92 -0.26 18.24 -9.33
N PHE A 93 -0.13 18.23 -10.66
CA PHE A 93 -0.40 19.42 -11.50
C PHE A 93 -1.74 19.36 -12.27
N HIS A 94 -2.41 18.21 -12.29
CA HIS A 94 -3.68 18.02 -13.01
C HIS A 94 -4.90 17.98 -12.09
N THR A 95 -4.72 18.13 -10.78
CA THR A 95 -5.86 18.14 -9.85
C THR A 95 -6.39 19.57 -9.73
N GLU A 96 -7.44 19.88 -10.50
CA GLU A 96 -8.05 21.23 -10.55
C GLU A 96 -9.16 21.42 -9.48
N THR A 97 -9.67 20.33 -8.88
CA THR A 97 -10.95 20.36 -8.12
C THR A 97 -10.87 19.82 -6.69
N GLU A 98 -9.95 18.90 -6.37
CA GLU A 98 -9.89 18.22 -5.06
C GLU A 98 -8.44 18.01 -4.60
N ASP A 99 -8.19 17.80 -3.30
CA ASP A 99 -6.84 17.41 -2.83
C ASP A 99 -6.54 15.94 -3.16
N LEU A 100 -5.26 15.59 -3.19
CA LEU A 100 -4.85 14.20 -3.27
C LEU A 100 -5.29 13.42 -2.03
N THR A 101 -5.69 12.16 -2.25
CA THR A 101 -6.02 11.26 -1.14
C THR A 101 -4.80 11.07 -0.22
N SER A 102 -5.03 11.12 1.10
CA SER A 102 -3.96 10.98 2.10
C SER A 102 -3.09 9.74 1.91
N GLY A 103 -3.71 8.56 1.72
CA GLY A 103 -2.98 7.31 1.47
C GLY A 103 -2.13 7.34 0.20
N TYR A 104 -2.62 7.97 -0.87
CA TYR A 104 -1.87 8.15 -2.11
C TYR A 104 -0.64 9.03 -1.89
N ALA A 105 -0.81 10.21 -1.28
CA ALA A 105 0.29 11.13 -1.03
C ALA A 105 1.39 10.51 -0.14
N LEU A 106 0.99 9.83 0.94
CA LEU A 106 1.94 9.15 1.83
C LEU A 106 2.72 8.03 1.14
N ALA A 107 2.06 7.25 0.28
CA ALA A 107 2.73 6.20 -0.50
C ALA A 107 3.76 6.79 -1.48
N ARG A 108 3.40 7.88 -2.19
CA ARG A 108 4.33 8.57 -3.10
C ARG A 108 5.50 9.20 -2.36
N LEU A 109 5.28 9.80 -1.20
CA LEU A 109 6.36 10.34 -0.34
C LEU A 109 7.33 9.23 0.12
N HIS A 110 6.81 8.05 0.45
CA HIS A 110 7.64 6.89 0.80
C HIS A 110 8.51 6.44 -0.38
N GLU A 111 7.93 6.29 -1.58
CA GLU A 111 8.69 5.91 -2.79
C GLU A 111 9.78 6.92 -3.15
N ILE A 112 9.51 8.22 -3.01
CA ILE A 112 10.51 9.27 -3.20
C ILE A 112 11.66 9.10 -2.19
N ALA A 113 11.36 8.93 -0.91
CA ALA A 113 12.36 8.74 0.13
C ALA A 113 13.19 7.45 -0.07
N ASP A 114 12.58 6.38 -0.58
CA ASP A 114 13.26 5.13 -0.90
C ASP A 114 14.29 5.32 -2.03
N ILE A 115 13.89 5.94 -3.16
CA ILE A 115 14.80 6.22 -4.27
C ILE A 115 15.93 7.17 -3.84
N LEU A 116 15.64 8.19 -3.03
CA LEU A 116 16.66 9.09 -2.48
C LEU A 116 17.69 8.33 -1.61
N GLY A 117 17.24 7.31 -0.88
CA GLY A 117 18.12 6.41 -0.14
C GLY A 117 19.02 5.59 -1.06
N GLN A 118 18.48 5.12 -2.17
CA GLN A 118 19.21 4.31 -3.15
C GLN A 118 20.29 5.08 -3.89
N ILE A 119 20.10 6.37 -4.16
CA ILE A 119 21.15 7.23 -4.74
C ILE A 119 22.19 7.70 -3.71
N ASN A 120 22.13 7.21 -2.46
CA ASN A 120 22.99 7.56 -1.33
C ASN A 120 22.95 9.07 -0.98
N VAL A 121 21.74 9.63 -0.92
CA VAL A 121 21.50 11.04 -0.62
C VAL A 121 20.66 11.15 0.66
N PRO A 122 21.27 10.94 1.85
CA PRO A 122 20.55 10.74 3.11
C PRO A 122 19.89 12.01 3.66
N GLU A 123 20.45 13.19 3.40
CA GLU A 123 19.91 14.48 3.88
C GLU A 123 18.54 14.75 3.23
N GLN A 124 18.45 14.67 1.91
CA GLN A 124 17.23 14.87 1.15
C GLN A 124 16.19 13.78 1.45
N LYS A 125 16.63 12.53 1.68
CA LYS A 125 15.76 11.46 2.18
C LYS A 125 15.13 11.83 3.52
N GLN A 126 15.93 12.36 4.45
CA GLN A 126 15.45 12.79 5.77
C GLN A 126 14.49 13.97 5.67
N GLU A 127 14.74 14.93 4.78
CA GLU A 127 13.82 16.05 4.52
C GLU A 127 12.45 15.57 4.03
N VAL A 128 12.42 14.65 3.05
CA VAL A 128 11.16 14.05 2.57
C VAL A 128 10.47 13.24 3.66
N GLY A 129 11.23 12.51 4.48
CA GLY A 129 10.71 11.81 5.66
C GLY A 129 10.05 12.78 6.65
N ALA A 130 10.67 13.93 6.91
CA ALA A 130 10.09 14.95 7.79
C ALA A 130 8.81 15.58 7.22
N ILE A 131 8.71 15.76 5.90
CA ILE A 131 7.47 16.20 5.24
C ILE A 131 6.36 15.18 5.46
N ARG A 132 6.65 13.90 5.25
CA ARG A 132 5.70 12.81 5.48
C ARG A 132 5.24 12.75 6.94
N ASP A 133 6.17 12.82 7.89
CA ASP A 133 5.85 12.70 9.31
C ASP A 133 5.02 13.90 9.82
N LYS A 134 5.28 15.11 9.28
CA LYS A 134 4.41 16.29 9.50
C LYS A 134 2.99 16.05 8.99
N LEU A 135 2.84 15.44 7.81
CA LEU A 135 1.54 15.14 7.22
C LEU A 135 0.77 14.13 8.08
N LEU A 136 1.42 13.08 8.59
CA LEU A 136 0.82 12.12 9.53
C LEU A 136 0.44 12.76 10.87
N THR A 137 1.29 13.64 11.40
CA THR A 137 1.06 14.30 12.69
C THR A 137 -0.15 15.24 12.60
N ASN A 138 -0.27 15.98 11.50
CA ASN A 138 -1.43 16.83 11.23
C ASN A 138 -2.72 16.03 10.98
N ALA A 139 -2.61 14.74 10.62
CA ALA A 139 -3.75 13.85 10.38
C ALA A 139 -4.32 13.17 11.64
N SER A 140 -3.73 13.38 12.83
CA SER A 140 -4.13 12.67 14.06
C SER A 140 -4.64 13.59 15.19
N PRO A 141 -5.71 13.22 15.93
CA PRO A 141 -6.93 12.54 15.50
C PRO A 141 -8.04 13.58 15.27
N SER A 142 -8.80 13.43 14.18
CA SER A 142 -10.22 13.80 14.25
C SER A 142 -10.76 13.09 15.50
N PRO A 143 -11.35 13.81 16.48
CA PRO A 143 -11.83 13.17 17.69
C PRO A 143 -12.66 11.99 17.24
N GLU A 144 -12.29 10.78 17.66
CA GLU A 144 -13.10 9.61 17.43
C GLU A 144 -14.53 10.05 17.72
N VAL A 145 -15.35 10.10 16.66
CA VAL A 145 -16.79 10.20 16.83
C VAL A 145 -17.10 8.86 17.46
N LYS A 146 -16.94 8.77 18.79
CA LYS A 146 -17.49 7.72 19.61
C LYS A 146 -18.90 7.62 19.09
N PRO A 147 -19.30 6.53 18.42
CA PRO A 147 -20.65 6.44 17.94
C PRO A 147 -21.51 6.73 19.17
N THR A 148 -22.26 7.83 19.12
CA THR A 148 -23.22 8.18 20.16
C THR A 148 -24.33 7.15 19.99
N LEU A 149 -24.04 5.92 20.42
CA LEU A 149 -25.04 4.91 20.60
C LEU A 149 -26.07 5.56 21.52
N PRO A 150 -27.37 5.50 21.18
CA PRO A 150 -28.39 6.02 22.06
C PRO A 150 -28.17 5.34 23.42
N ARG A 151 -27.71 6.12 24.41
CA ARG A 151 -27.45 5.65 25.76
C ARG A 151 -28.81 5.43 26.42
N ARG A 152 -29.48 4.34 26.03
CA ARG A 152 -30.68 3.86 26.69
C ARG A 152 -30.30 3.62 28.14
N LYS A 153 -31.06 4.20 29.08
CA LYS A 153 -30.80 4.04 30.52
C LYS A 153 -30.70 2.55 30.82
N THR A 154 -29.62 2.13 31.45
CA THR A 154 -29.34 0.74 31.81
C THR A 154 -30.31 0.16 32.83
N SER A 155 -31.31 0.93 33.28
CA SER A 155 -32.34 0.51 34.23
C SER A 155 -33.36 -0.45 33.63
N ASP A 156 -33.54 -0.44 32.30
CA ASP A 156 -34.65 -1.14 31.63
C ASP A 156 -34.18 -2.34 30.79
N LEU A 157 -32.88 -2.64 30.81
CA LEU A 157 -32.32 -3.80 30.12
C LEU A 157 -31.92 -4.83 31.16
N THR A 158 -32.51 -6.03 31.07
CA THR A 158 -32.00 -7.19 31.77
C THR A 158 -30.57 -7.46 31.31
N PRO A 159 -29.64 -7.72 32.24
CA PRO A 159 -28.28 -8.05 31.85
C PRO A 159 -28.31 -9.34 31.02
N TRP A 160 -27.46 -9.42 30.01
CA TRP A 160 -27.43 -10.54 29.05
C TRP A 160 -27.28 -11.92 29.73
N ARG A 161 -26.67 -11.96 30.93
CA ARG A 161 -26.56 -13.17 31.76
C ARG A 161 -27.92 -13.73 32.19
N ASP A 162 -28.92 -12.87 32.36
CA ASP A 162 -30.27 -13.25 32.77
C ASP A 162 -31.17 -13.60 31.57
N VAL A 163 -30.73 -13.25 30.35
CA VAL A 163 -31.47 -13.50 29.10
C VAL A 163 -30.97 -14.77 28.41
N ILE A 164 -29.67 -15.05 28.49
CA ILE A 164 -29.04 -16.17 27.81
C ILE A 164 -28.82 -17.30 28.80
N ARG A 165 -29.42 -18.46 28.54
CA ARG A 165 -29.06 -19.68 29.25
C ARG A 165 -27.66 -20.11 28.80
N PRO A 166 -26.72 -20.36 29.73
CA PRO A 166 -25.44 -20.93 29.37
C PRO A 166 -25.63 -22.25 28.62
N ASN A 167 -24.71 -22.54 27.72
CA ASN A 167 -24.72 -23.78 26.96
C ASN A 167 -24.66 -24.99 27.91
N THR A 168 -25.28 -26.10 27.53
CA THR A 168 -25.44 -27.27 28.41
C THR A 168 -24.11 -27.79 28.95
N ASP A 169 -23.06 -27.75 28.13
CA ASP A 169 -21.70 -28.17 28.50
C ASP A 169 -21.03 -27.27 29.56
N VAL A 170 -21.37 -25.97 29.58
CA VAL A 170 -20.93 -25.03 30.61
C VAL A 170 -21.68 -25.28 31.92
N ILE A 171 -22.95 -25.65 31.85
CA ILE A 171 -23.77 -26.00 33.03
C ILE A 171 -23.26 -27.32 33.64
N GLU A 172 -22.97 -28.32 32.80
CA GLU A 172 -22.47 -29.63 33.21
C GLU A 172 -20.98 -29.61 33.61
N GLY A 173 -20.28 -28.50 33.39
CA GLY A 173 -18.85 -28.36 33.67
C GLY A 173 -17.95 -29.24 32.79
N THR A 174 -18.49 -29.74 31.67
CA THR A 174 -17.76 -30.63 30.75
C THR A 174 -16.98 -29.87 29.69
N PHE A 175 -17.35 -28.62 29.39
CA PHE A 175 -16.66 -27.71 28.47
C PHE A 175 -16.33 -28.31 27.08
N ARG A 176 -17.02 -29.38 26.65
CA ARG A 176 -16.68 -30.14 25.43
C ARG A 176 -16.74 -29.30 24.16
N LYS A 177 -17.61 -28.28 24.10
CA LYS A 177 -17.65 -27.33 22.96
C LYS A 177 -16.63 -26.20 23.11
N SER A 178 -16.06 -26.03 24.30
CA SER A 178 -15.02 -25.02 24.61
C SER A 178 -13.60 -25.59 24.52
N GLU A 179 -13.41 -26.92 24.38
CA GLU A 179 -12.12 -27.58 24.04
C GLU A 179 -11.69 -27.32 22.58
N PHE A 180 -12.00 -26.11 22.11
CA PHE A 180 -12.13 -25.71 20.72
C PHE A 180 -10.78 -25.35 20.11
N ALA A 181 -9.94 -26.36 19.91
CA ALA A 181 -8.84 -26.29 18.98
C ALA A 181 -9.09 -27.36 17.91
N ALA A 182 -9.60 -26.93 16.75
CA ALA A 182 -9.55 -27.79 15.57
C ALA A 182 -8.08 -27.86 15.13
N ASP A 183 -7.54 -29.07 15.02
CA ASP A 183 -6.28 -29.26 14.33
C ASP A 183 -6.53 -29.02 12.84
N LEU A 184 -5.96 -27.94 12.29
CA LEU A 184 -6.11 -27.58 10.88
C LEU A 184 -5.62 -28.70 9.95
N GLN A 185 -4.66 -29.51 10.39
CA GLN A 185 -4.19 -30.67 9.64
C GLN A 185 -5.26 -31.77 9.58
N GLU A 186 -5.95 -32.05 10.69
CA GLU A 186 -7.06 -33.02 10.70
C GLU A 186 -8.26 -32.55 9.88
N VAL A 187 -8.53 -31.24 9.85
CA VAL A 187 -9.58 -30.64 9.00
C VAL A 187 -9.20 -30.78 7.52
N PHE A 188 -7.97 -30.43 7.14
CA PHE A 188 -7.49 -30.57 5.76
C PHE A 188 -7.55 -32.03 5.27
N GLU A 189 -7.26 -32.98 6.13
CA GLU A 189 -7.31 -34.42 5.81
C GLU A 189 -8.71 -35.04 5.95
N GLY A 190 -9.72 -34.27 6.35
CA GLY A 190 -11.09 -34.76 6.56
C GLY A 190 -11.26 -35.74 7.73
N ARG A 191 -10.31 -35.76 8.67
CA ARG A 191 -10.26 -36.66 9.85
C ARG A 191 -10.70 -36.00 11.15
N ALA A 192 -11.20 -34.76 11.09
CA ALA A 192 -11.62 -34.00 12.27
C ALA A 192 -12.70 -34.74 13.07
N LYS A 193 -12.52 -34.80 14.40
CA LYS A 193 -13.41 -35.53 15.32
C LYS A 193 -14.85 -35.00 15.38
N THR A 194 -15.08 -33.76 14.99
CA THR A 194 -16.38 -33.09 15.13
C THR A 194 -16.93 -32.68 13.78
N SER A 195 -18.09 -33.21 13.41
CA SER A 195 -18.76 -32.90 12.13
C SER A 195 -19.10 -31.41 11.96
N GLU A 196 -19.32 -30.67 13.05
CA GLU A 196 -19.66 -29.23 13.02
C GLU A 196 -18.48 -28.36 12.53
N TYR A 197 -17.24 -28.86 12.58
CA TYR A 197 -16.01 -28.10 12.26
C TYR A 197 -15.03 -28.85 11.34
N GLY A 198 -15.39 -30.07 10.92
CA GLY A 198 -14.61 -30.87 9.96
C GLY A 198 -14.91 -30.51 8.49
N GLU A 199 -15.85 -29.60 8.25
CA GLU A 199 -16.24 -29.19 6.91
C GLU A 199 -15.24 -28.16 6.36
N THR A 200 -14.40 -28.59 5.42
CA THR A 200 -13.32 -27.79 4.83
C THR A 200 -13.81 -26.60 4.02
N ASP A 201 -15.06 -26.65 3.56
CA ASP A 201 -15.65 -25.68 2.63
C ASP A 201 -15.83 -24.29 3.26
N ILE A 202 -15.96 -24.22 4.58
CA ILE A 202 -16.07 -22.96 5.33
C ILE A 202 -14.70 -22.25 5.43
N PHE A 203 -13.59 -23.00 5.40
CA PHE A 203 -12.24 -22.49 5.61
C PHE A 203 -11.42 -22.31 4.32
N ASN A 204 -11.84 -22.92 3.21
CA ASN A 204 -11.13 -22.86 1.94
C ASN A 204 -12.04 -22.36 0.81
N PRO A 205 -12.10 -21.04 0.53
CA PRO A 205 -12.98 -20.47 -0.49
C PRO A 205 -12.56 -20.81 -1.95
N SER A 206 -11.70 -21.81 -2.18
CA SER A 206 -11.18 -22.17 -3.50
C SER A 206 -11.93 -23.29 -4.22
N VAL A 207 -13.02 -23.86 -3.68
CA VAL A 207 -13.83 -24.85 -4.41
C VAL A 207 -15.11 -24.23 -4.97
N CYS A 208 -14.94 -23.15 -5.72
CA CYS A 208 -15.88 -22.81 -6.79
C CYS A 208 -15.50 -23.65 -8.01
N HIS A 209 -15.95 -24.90 -8.14
CA HIS A 209 -16.21 -25.56 -9.44
C HIS A 209 -16.85 -26.95 -9.26
N SER A 210 -17.94 -27.15 -10.00
CA SER A 210 -18.52 -28.44 -10.41
C SER A 210 -19.55 -29.12 -9.49
N ALA A 211 -20.69 -28.45 -9.30
CA ALA A 211 -21.97 -29.11 -9.02
C ALA A 211 -22.99 -28.77 -10.11
N ALA A 212 -22.70 -29.17 -11.35
CA ALA A 212 -23.67 -29.17 -12.43
C ALA A 212 -23.27 -30.21 -13.48
N THR A 213 -23.72 -31.44 -13.31
CA THR A 213 -24.18 -32.38 -14.36
C THR A 213 -24.35 -33.76 -13.73
N SER A 214 -25.60 -34.10 -13.38
CA SER A 214 -26.09 -35.48 -13.26
C SER A 214 -27.62 -35.45 -13.12
N LEU A 215 -28.32 -35.05 -14.18
CA LEU A 215 -29.75 -35.32 -14.33
C LEU A 215 -29.99 -35.88 -15.72
N SER A 216 -29.80 -37.19 -15.88
CA SER A 216 -30.45 -38.02 -16.91
C SER A 216 -29.99 -39.46 -16.77
N ALA A 217 -30.94 -40.35 -16.45
CA ALA A 217 -31.21 -41.63 -17.11
C ALA A 217 -31.79 -42.64 -16.12
N GLU A 218 -33.12 -42.75 -16.12
CA GLU A 218 -33.84 -43.88 -15.54
C GLU A 218 -34.09 -44.91 -16.66
N PRO A 219 -33.78 -46.21 -16.48
CA PRO A 219 -34.17 -47.23 -17.44
C PRO A 219 -35.34 -48.09 -16.90
N ARG A 220 -36.44 -48.03 -17.67
CA ARG A 220 -37.52 -49.01 -17.91
C ARG A 220 -38.24 -49.67 -16.75
#